data_AF-A0A971L4V2-F1
#
_entry.id   AF-A0A971L4V2-F1
#
_cell.length_a   1.000
_cell.length_b   1.000
_cell.length_c   1.000
_cell.angle_alpha   90.00
_cell.angle_beta   90.00
_cell.angle_gamma   90.00
#
_symmetry.space_group_name_H-M   'P 1'
#
loop_
_entity.id
_entity.type
_entity.pdbx_description
1 polymer ?
#
loop_
_entity_poly.entity_id
_entity_poly.type
_entity_poly.pdbx_seq_one_letter_code
_entity_poly.pdbx_strand_id
1 'polypeptide(L)'
;MDNLAPAQVIAQQTANPEYPEPVSLIPDANKPTPYPVDALPPILSDAIKAIAEFEQVPLALAGQAVLGAAGHVAQTRVDAWSHVSEKMPCTLWQLSLGASGEGKSSAYRQAFQPIDIREWKSKDAYTKALKEHDLGKAGLKGKALKEYDQTNPPPYDPTSVISGDGSFSRIMSMFVEGTSALFWNTDEGGQMLSGHSMKADNHVAVLGSLAKLWDDGKGERLRSKDNADGSGSFQGRRLSLSLMAQEVAIREVLNDPIMREQGFLPRFLFSAPESLVGGRKLSLERLDQKASDIPAITNYWARLDQLLDQPKAIIDDQINANALPVTQEAKEVWLGYWQHTEHQQARFNDYEALRPFASRAAQNTLRIATVLAFFDKRQQVDAEMMQAAYLIADHSLQEWKRYADAVVVDPATRLAQTALDWLLKESAKGKWLEFSGREWMRKGCSTGGLRNAKARDRAFTILITSNHLLKGINKEYRLNPLLLCDSLPPATFATPATSEVNQELTVATPLRPVATPLRPVATLSDNLEPVAKKSQVVANESQATNPMNASLSQESQKSQPLALANEKQAWTG
;
A
#
# COMPACT_ATOMS: atom_id res chain seq x y z
N MET A 1 6.08 -55.87 56.13
CA MET A 1 5.09 -56.85 55.67
C MET A 1 3.71 -56.20 55.58
N ASP A 2 3.27 -55.54 54.51
CA ASP A 2 3.89 -54.75 53.43
C ASP A 2 2.74 -53.87 52.87
N ASN A 3 2.84 -52.54 52.80
CA ASN A 3 3.46 -51.69 51.77
C ASN A 3 2.53 -51.38 50.56
N LEU A 4 2.53 -50.11 50.11
CA LEU A 4 1.79 -49.51 48.97
C LEU A 4 0.26 -49.31 49.15
N ALA A 5 -0.38 -48.19 48.78
CA ALA A 5 0.10 -46.83 48.43
C ALA A 5 -1.03 -45.78 48.62
N PRO A 6 -0.74 -44.48 48.85
CA PRO A 6 -1.74 -43.45 49.12
C PRO A 6 -2.26 -42.76 47.85
N ALA A 7 -3.55 -42.89 47.55
CA ALA A 7 -4.18 -42.24 46.39
C ALA A 7 -5.64 -41.85 46.63
N GLN A 8 -5.90 -41.01 47.65
CA GLN A 8 -7.17 -40.30 47.83
C GLN A 8 -6.96 -39.05 48.70
N VAL A 9 -6.46 -37.98 48.06
CA VAL A 9 -6.41 -36.63 48.64
C VAL A 9 -6.90 -35.65 47.58
N ILE A 10 -7.59 -34.59 48.03
CA ILE A 10 -8.01 -33.41 47.25
C ILE A 10 -9.08 -33.65 46.18
N ALA A 11 -10.34 -33.70 46.61
CA ALA A 11 -11.48 -33.39 45.76
C ALA A 11 -12.54 -32.60 46.55
N GLN A 12 -12.22 -31.36 46.96
CA GLN A 12 -13.14 -30.24 47.26
C GLN A 12 -12.39 -29.06 47.91
N GLN A 13 -11.67 -28.27 47.10
CA GLN A 13 -11.45 -26.82 47.28
C GLN A 13 -10.55 -26.30 46.15
N THR A 14 -11.17 -25.89 45.05
CA THR A 14 -10.56 -24.98 44.08
C THR A 14 -11.51 -23.80 43.90
N ALA A 15 -11.53 -22.93 44.92
CA ALA A 15 -11.82 -21.53 44.65
C ALA A 15 -10.76 -21.07 43.65
N ASN A 16 -11.16 -20.80 42.41
CA ASN A 16 -10.25 -20.30 41.40
C ASN A 16 -9.72 -18.96 41.94
N PRO A 17 -8.41 -18.77 42.17
CA PRO A 17 -7.92 -17.48 42.62
C PRO A 17 -8.29 -16.47 41.55
N GLU A 18 -8.97 -15.40 41.95
CA GLU A 18 -9.45 -14.35 41.04
C GLU A 18 -8.24 -13.52 40.60
N TYR A 19 -7.46 -14.09 39.67
CA TYR A 19 -6.30 -13.43 39.07
C TYR A 19 -6.81 -12.28 38.20
N PRO A 20 -6.29 -11.07 38.35
CA PRO A 20 -6.74 -9.95 37.53
C PRO A 20 -6.33 -10.17 36.07
N GLU A 21 -7.20 -9.81 35.13
CA GLU A 21 -6.94 -10.02 33.71
C GLU A 21 -5.72 -9.20 33.23
N PRO A 22 -4.80 -9.81 32.45
CA PRO A 22 -3.69 -9.09 31.81
C PRO A 22 -4.19 -7.99 30.86
N VAL A 23 -3.71 -6.77 31.07
CA VAL A 23 -4.04 -5.61 30.21
C VAL A 23 -2.90 -5.40 29.22
N SER A 24 -3.17 -5.56 27.91
CA SER A 24 -2.12 -5.53 26.87
C SER A 24 -1.14 -4.36 27.03
N LEU A 25 0.15 -4.68 27.17
CA LEU A 25 1.23 -3.70 27.42
C LEU A 25 1.36 -2.69 26.29
N ILE A 26 1.14 -3.19 25.08
CA ILE A 26 1.15 -2.45 23.84
C ILE A 26 -0.28 -2.53 23.30
N PRO A 27 -0.89 -1.42 22.84
CA PRO A 27 -2.22 -1.49 22.24
C PRO A 27 -2.29 -2.55 21.14
N ASP A 28 -3.43 -3.25 21.01
CA ASP A 28 -3.66 -4.22 19.92
C ASP A 28 -3.44 -3.60 18.53
N ALA A 29 -3.53 -2.26 18.45
CA ALA A 29 -3.10 -1.46 17.33
C ALA A 29 -1.67 -1.75 16.83
N ASN A 30 -0.80 -2.49 17.52
CA ASN A 30 0.50 -2.90 16.97
C ASN A 30 0.47 -4.20 16.14
N LYS A 31 -0.54 -5.06 16.26
CA LYS A 31 -0.68 -6.25 15.42
C LYS A 31 -0.91 -5.82 13.95
N PRO A 32 -0.13 -6.29 12.97
CA PRO A 32 -0.33 -5.93 11.57
C PRO A 32 -1.71 -6.34 11.05
N THR A 33 -2.35 -5.44 10.30
CA THR A 33 -3.64 -5.71 9.68
C THR A 33 -3.50 -6.89 8.70
N PRO A 34 -4.35 -7.94 8.78
CA PRO A 34 -4.31 -9.03 7.81
C PRO A 34 -4.51 -8.53 6.38
N TYR A 35 -3.64 -8.94 5.46
CA TYR A 35 -3.75 -8.55 4.06
C TYR A 35 -4.95 -9.25 3.40
N PRO A 36 -5.87 -8.53 2.72
CA PRO A 36 -7.14 -9.08 2.25
C PRO A 36 -6.98 -9.85 0.92
N VAL A 37 -6.11 -10.86 0.92
CA VAL A 37 -5.76 -11.64 -0.29
C VAL A 37 -6.96 -12.37 -0.89
N ASP A 38 -7.88 -12.86 -0.07
CA ASP A 38 -9.06 -13.62 -0.50
C ASP A 38 -10.12 -12.79 -1.22
N ALA A 39 -10.02 -11.46 -1.16
CA ALA A 39 -10.90 -10.55 -1.88
C ALA A 39 -10.42 -10.26 -3.32
N LEU A 40 -9.18 -10.64 -3.67
CA LEU A 40 -8.59 -10.34 -4.97
C LEU A 40 -9.04 -11.34 -6.05
N PRO A 41 -9.06 -10.94 -7.34
CA PRO A 41 -9.30 -11.85 -8.46
C PRO A 41 -8.48 -13.14 -8.35
N PRO A 42 -9.01 -14.33 -8.67
CA PRO A 42 -8.37 -15.61 -8.35
C PRO A 42 -6.90 -15.72 -8.79
N ILE A 43 -6.58 -15.29 -10.02
CA ILE A 43 -5.20 -15.32 -10.55
C ILE A 43 -4.24 -14.47 -9.70
N LEU A 44 -4.70 -13.35 -9.12
CA LEU A 44 -3.91 -12.51 -8.22
C LEU A 44 -3.85 -13.12 -6.81
N SER A 45 -4.99 -13.54 -6.24
CA SER A 45 -5.06 -14.23 -4.93
C SER A 45 -4.08 -15.40 -4.88
N ASP A 46 -4.16 -16.28 -5.87
CA ASP A 46 -3.43 -17.55 -5.87
C ASP A 46 -1.95 -17.33 -6.10
N ALA A 47 -1.57 -16.37 -6.96
CA ALA A 47 -0.19 -15.97 -7.15
C ALA A 47 0.40 -15.31 -5.89
N ILE A 48 -0.36 -14.47 -5.17
CA ILE A 48 0.10 -13.85 -3.92
C ILE A 48 0.34 -14.91 -2.85
N LYS A 49 -0.60 -15.84 -2.66
CA LYS A 49 -0.46 -16.98 -1.73
C LYS A 49 0.74 -17.84 -2.10
N ALA A 50 0.87 -18.20 -3.39
CA ALA A 50 1.95 -19.04 -3.88
C ALA A 50 3.34 -18.37 -3.79
N ILE A 51 3.45 -17.06 -4.07
CA ILE A 51 4.71 -16.31 -3.92
C ILE A 51 5.06 -16.15 -2.44
N ALA A 52 4.09 -15.80 -1.59
CA ALA A 52 4.28 -15.68 -0.15
C ALA A 52 4.75 -16.99 0.47
N GLU A 53 4.12 -18.10 0.08
CA GLU A 53 4.55 -19.43 0.48
C GLU A 53 5.94 -19.76 -0.08
N PHE A 54 6.16 -19.62 -1.40
CA PHE A 54 7.39 -20.01 -2.09
C PHE A 54 8.62 -19.29 -1.54
N GLU A 55 8.58 -17.96 -1.48
CA GLU A 55 9.66 -17.09 -1.01
C GLU A 55 9.73 -16.97 0.53
N GLN A 56 8.75 -17.55 1.26
CA GLN A 56 8.62 -17.44 2.72
C GLN A 56 8.58 -15.97 3.18
N VAL A 57 7.70 -15.18 2.55
CA VAL A 57 7.48 -13.76 2.82
C VAL A 57 6.05 -13.49 3.31
N PRO A 58 5.77 -12.38 4.01
CA PRO A 58 4.41 -12.04 4.39
C PRO A 58 3.50 -11.83 3.18
N LEU A 59 2.22 -12.22 3.30
CA LEU A 59 1.20 -12.03 2.25
C LEU A 59 1.12 -10.59 1.75
N ALA A 60 1.25 -9.61 2.64
CA ALA A 60 1.19 -8.20 2.25
C ALA A 60 2.37 -7.75 1.38
N LEU A 61 3.57 -8.32 1.60
CA LEU A 61 4.76 -8.02 0.80
C LEU A 61 4.65 -8.62 -0.61
N ALA A 62 4.18 -9.87 -0.71
CA ALA A 62 3.86 -10.50 -1.99
C ALA A 62 2.71 -9.77 -2.71
N GLY A 63 1.68 -9.37 -1.97
CA GLY A 63 0.52 -8.63 -2.45
C GLY A 63 0.88 -7.27 -3.05
N GLN A 64 1.72 -6.49 -2.35
CA GLN A 64 2.24 -5.22 -2.87
C GLN A 64 3.07 -5.45 -4.14
N ALA A 65 3.94 -6.46 -4.20
CA ALA A 65 4.72 -6.77 -5.39
C ALA A 65 3.83 -7.14 -6.60
N VAL A 66 2.86 -8.03 -6.41
CA VAL A 66 1.91 -8.47 -7.45
C VAL A 66 1.01 -7.32 -7.93
N LEU A 67 0.47 -6.52 -7.01
CA LEU A 67 -0.34 -5.34 -7.35
C LEU A 67 0.50 -4.28 -8.09
N GLY A 68 1.77 -4.13 -7.76
CA GLY A 68 2.70 -3.24 -8.43
C GLY A 68 2.97 -3.65 -9.88
N ALA A 69 3.16 -4.95 -10.14
CA ALA A 69 3.31 -5.48 -11.48
C ALA A 69 2.03 -5.29 -12.31
N ALA A 70 0.85 -5.56 -11.73
CA ALA A 70 -0.43 -5.28 -12.39
C ALA A 70 -0.58 -3.77 -12.72
N GLY A 71 -0.24 -2.88 -11.76
CA GLY A 71 -0.26 -1.43 -11.94
C GLY A 71 0.72 -0.94 -13.02
N HIS A 72 1.93 -1.51 -13.09
CA HIS A 72 2.92 -1.23 -14.13
C HIS A 72 2.35 -1.47 -15.55
N VAL A 73 1.64 -2.58 -15.75
CA VAL A 73 1.05 -2.92 -17.05
C VAL A 73 -0.18 -2.06 -17.35
N ALA A 74 -1.03 -1.82 -16.35
CA ALA A 74 -2.28 -1.06 -16.48
C ALA A 74 -2.04 0.43 -16.81
N GLN A 75 -1.07 1.09 -16.16
CA GLN A 75 -0.88 2.55 -16.26
C GLN A 75 -0.63 3.06 -17.69
N THR A 76 -0.26 2.20 -18.64
CA THR A 76 -0.04 2.58 -20.06
C THR A 76 -1.23 2.29 -20.98
N ARG A 77 -2.35 1.80 -20.44
CA ARG A 77 -3.46 1.23 -21.21
C ARG A 77 -4.84 1.70 -20.76
N VAL A 78 -4.99 2.00 -19.47
CA VAL A 78 -6.27 2.36 -18.87
C VAL A 78 -6.10 3.52 -17.87
N ASP A 79 -7.07 4.42 -17.83
CA ASP A 79 -7.20 5.41 -16.77
C ASP A 79 -8.31 4.98 -15.80
N ALA A 80 -8.26 5.46 -14.56
CA ALA A 80 -9.33 5.29 -13.60
C ALA A 80 -10.43 6.34 -13.82
N TRP A 81 -11.68 5.97 -13.57
CA TRP A 81 -12.78 6.94 -13.50
C TRP A 81 -12.54 7.98 -12.39
N SER A 82 -12.95 9.22 -12.64
CA SER A 82 -12.90 10.31 -11.67
C SER A 82 -14.26 11.00 -11.59
N HIS A 83 -14.79 11.15 -10.38
CA HIS A 83 -16.03 11.88 -10.14
C HIS A 83 -15.88 13.41 -10.28
N VAL A 84 -14.65 13.93 -10.37
CA VAL A 84 -14.35 15.38 -10.48
C VAL A 84 -13.83 15.76 -11.87
N SER A 85 -12.99 14.90 -12.47
CA SER A 85 -12.17 15.23 -13.64
C SER A 85 -12.41 14.31 -14.85
N GLU A 86 -13.55 13.61 -14.89
CA GLU A 86 -13.91 12.55 -15.85
C GLU A 86 -13.03 11.30 -15.72
N LYS A 87 -11.71 11.46 -15.85
CA LYS A 87 -10.68 10.43 -15.69
C LYS A 87 -9.50 10.90 -14.85
N MET A 88 -8.70 9.95 -14.36
CA MET A 88 -7.41 10.19 -13.70
C MET A 88 -6.46 8.99 -13.95
N PRO A 89 -5.14 9.14 -13.78
CA PRO A 89 -4.21 8.01 -13.86
C PRO A 89 -4.61 6.84 -12.94
N CYS A 90 -4.52 5.59 -13.41
CA CYS A 90 -4.63 4.42 -12.52
C CYS A 90 -3.30 4.12 -11.77
N THR A 91 -2.33 5.03 -11.85
CA THR A 91 -1.00 4.96 -11.24
C THR A 91 -1.06 4.66 -9.74
N LEU A 92 -0.31 3.65 -9.31
CA LEU A 92 -0.21 3.23 -7.91
C LEU A 92 1.16 3.61 -7.34
N TRP A 93 1.15 4.09 -6.10
CA TRP A 93 2.35 4.27 -5.27
C TRP A 93 2.23 3.35 -4.07
N GLN A 94 3.30 2.62 -3.75
CA GLN A 94 3.30 1.56 -2.75
C GLN A 94 4.52 1.70 -1.85
N LEU A 95 4.31 1.56 -0.54
CA LEU A 95 5.37 1.64 0.48
C LEU A 95 5.27 0.45 1.42
N SER A 96 6.21 -0.49 1.30
CA SER A 96 6.27 -1.69 2.15
C SER A 96 7.43 -1.60 3.13
N LEU A 97 7.16 -1.71 4.43
CA LEU A 97 8.22 -1.90 5.41
C LEU A 97 8.69 -3.35 5.41
N GLY A 98 9.99 -3.54 5.53
CA GLY A 98 10.57 -4.84 5.87
C GLY A 98 12.05 -4.75 6.21
N ALA A 99 12.50 -5.52 7.20
CA ALA A 99 13.88 -5.61 7.63
C ALA A 99 14.81 -6.26 6.58
N SER A 100 16.11 -6.29 6.86
CA SER A 100 17.06 -7.04 6.02
C SER A 100 16.77 -8.54 6.10
N GLY A 101 16.87 -9.25 4.97
CA GLY A 101 16.58 -10.69 4.89
C GLY A 101 15.10 -11.08 4.86
N GLU A 102 14.17 -10.12 4.81
CA GLU A 102 12.72 -10.41 4.80
C GLU A 102 12.14 -10.84 3.44
N GLY A 103 12.95 -10.89 2.38
CA GLY A 103 12.53 -11.38 1.06
C GLY A 103 11.91 -10.32 0.14
N LYS A 104 12.05 -9.03 0.48
CA LYS A 104 11.65 -7.87 -0.35
C LYS A 104 11.92 -8.06 -1.85
N SER A 105 13.20 -8.20 -2.20
CA SER A 105 13.66 -8.34 -3.59
C SER A 105 13.34 -9.69 -4.22
N SER A 106 13.02 -10.72 -3.43
CA SER A 106 12.67 -12.05 -3.96
C SER A 106 11.18 -12.15 -4.27
N ALA A 107 10.31 -11.57 -3.44
CA ALA A 107 8.89 -11.35 -3.75
C ALA A 107 8.73 -10.52 -5.03
N TYR A 108 9.48 -9.41 -5.17
CA TYR A 108 9.53 -8.63 -6.41
C TYR A 108 9.90 -9.50 -7.62
N ARG A 109 10.99 -10.28 -7.52
CA ARG A 109 11.48 -11.11 -8.63
C ARG A 109 10.41 -12.05 -9.18
N GLN A 110 9.62 -12.69 -8.32
CA GLN A 110 8.54 -13.56 -8.77
C GLN A 110 7.36 -12.76 -9.33
N ALA A 111 7.00 -11.61 -8.75
CA ALA A 111 5.91 -10.79 -9.24
C ALA A 111 6.20 -10.12 -10.60
N PHE A 112 7.45 -9.74 -10.88
CA PHE A 112 7.85 -8.95 -12.05
C PHE A 112 8.54 -9.75 -13.17
N GLN A 113 8.79 -11.05 -13.02
CA GLN A 113 9.59 -11.85 -13.96
C GLN A 113 9.26 -11.64 -15.46
N PRO A 114 7.98 -11.59 -15.92
CA PRO A 114 7.67 -11.34 -17.34
C PRO A 114 8.03 -9.91 -17.79
N ILE A 115 7.84 -8.93 -16.92
CA ILE A 115 8.18 -7.52 -17.14
C ILE A 115 9.71 -7.38 -17.25
N ASP A 116 10.46 -7.94 -16.29
CA ASP A 116 11.93 -7.89 -16.27
C ASP A 116 12.54 -8.57 -17.52
N ILE A 117 11.98 -9.70 -17.97
CA ILE A 117 12.40 -10.36 -19.22
C ILE A 117 12.14 -9.46 -20.45
N ARG A 118 11.02 -8.74 -20.49
CA ARG A 118 10.67 -7.86 -21.61
C ARG A 118 11.50 -6.56 -21.61
N GLU A 119 11.77 -5.99 -20.44
CA GLU A 119 12.72 -4.89 -20.25
C GLU A 119 14.11 -5.29 -20.71
N TRP A 120 14.61 -6.46 -20.28
CA TRP A 120 15.95 -6.94 -20.69
C TRP A 120 16.07 -7.13 -22.21
N LYS A 121 15.10 -7.81 -22.85
CA LYS A 121 15.08 -7.99 -24.32
C LYS A 121 15.06 -6.64 -25.05
N SER A 122 14.27 -5.69 -24.56
CA SER A 122 14.15 -4.36 -25.18
C SER A 122 15.45 -3.55 -25.02
N LYS A 123 16.06 -3.57 -23.82
CA LYS A 123 17.33 -2.90 -23.53
C LYS A 123 18.51 -3.51 -24.31
N ASP A 124 18.56 -4.82 -24.51
CA ASP A 124 19.56 -5.47 -25.36
C ASP A 124 19.43 -5.06 -26.84
N ALA A 125 18.21 -5.05 -27.38
CA ALA A 125 17.94 -4.57 -28.73
C ALA A 125 18.31 -3.09 -28.91
N TYR A 126 17.92 -2.22 -27.96
CA TYR A 126 18.31 -0.81 -27.92
C TYR A 126 19.82 -0.62 -27.86
N THR A 127 20.52 -1.38 -27.01
CA THR A 127 21.98 -1.30 -26.86
C THR A 127 22.71 -1.68 -28.15
N LYS A 128 22.15 -2.58 -28.96
CA LYS A 128 22.67 -2.94 -30.29
C LYS A 128 22.43 -1.81 -31.29
N ALA A 129 21.19 -1.34 -31.40
CA ALA A 129 20.82 -0.23 -32.29
C ALA A 129 21.60 1.07 -31.98
N LEU A 130 21.85 1.36 -30.70
CA LEU A 130 22.63 2.54 -30.29
C LEU A 130 24.10 2.43 -30.72
N LYS A 131 24.71 1.25 -30.59
CA LYS A 131 26.08 1.01 -31.09
C LYS A 131 26.16 1.13 -32.61
N GLU A 132 25.17 0.65 -33.34
CA GLU A 132 25.08 0.80 -34.79
C GLU A 132 24.93 2.28 -35.19
N HIS A 133 24.10 3.02 -34.47
CA HIS A 133 23.92 4.47 -34.65
C HIS A 133 25.22 5.25 -34.38
N ASP A 134 25.87 5.00 -33.25
CA ASP A 134 27.15 5.61 -32.85
C ASP A 134 28.28 5.29 -33.85
N LEU A 135 28.31 4.06 -34.38
CA LEU A 135 29.27 3.65 -35.41
C LEU A 135 29.01 4.35 -36.76
N GLY A 136 27.75 4.49 -37.18
CA GLY A 136 27.38 5.26 -38.37
C GLY A 136 27.66 6.77 -38.23
N LYS A 137 27.59 7.28 -36.99
CA LYS A 137 27.95 8.65 -36.63
C LYS A 137 29.46 8.88 -36.53
N ALA A 138 30.25 7.84 -36.31
CA ALA A 138 31.69 7.93 -36.05
C ALA A 138 32.46 8.55 -37.23
N GLY A 139 33.25 9.59 -36.94
CA GLY A 139 34.06 10.31 -37.94
C GLY A 139 33.29 11.38 -38.74
N LEU A 140 31.96 11.41 -38.69
CA LEU A 140 31.17 12.48 -39.31
C LEU A 140 31.36 13.81 -38.58
N LYS A 141 31.46 14.91 -39.34
CA LYS A 141 31.64 16.27 -38.81
C LYS A 141 30.86 17.29 -39.63
N GLY A 142 30.57 18.45 -39.03
CA GLY A 142 29.96 19.59 -39.72
C GLY A 142 28.62 19.26 -40.36
N LYS A 143 28.47 19.52 -41.67
CA LYS A 143 27.23 19.30 -42.41
C LYS A 143 26.80 17.82 -42.44
N ALA A 144 27.74 16.92 -42.71
CA ALA A 144 27.46 15.48 -42.80
C ALA A 144 26.92 14.89 -41.49
N LEU A 145 27.37 15.40 -40.34
CA LEU A 145 26.88 15.01 -39.03
C LEU A 145 25.40 15.42 -38.83
N LYS A 146 25.04 16.65 -39.24
CA LYS A 146 23.65 17.15 -39.16
C LYS A 146 22.71 16.41 -40.11
N GLU A 147 23.19 16.09 -41.31
CA GLU A 147 22.45 15.33 -42.32
C GLU A 147 22.22 13.88 -41.88
N TYR A 148 23.21 13.26 -41.22
CA TYR A 148 23.05 11.97 -40.56
C TYR A 148 22.03 12.02 -39.42
N ASP A 149 22.14 12.95 -38.48
CA ASP A 149 21.21 13.06 -37.34
C ASP A 149 19.76 13.35 -37.77
N GLN A 150 19.54 13.95 -38.94
CA GLN A 150 18.21 14.17 -39.53
C GLN A 150 17.62 12.92 -40.20
N THR A 151 18.47 12.08 -40.79
CA THR A 151 18.04 10.88 -41.55
C THR A 151 18.09 9.61 -40.72
N ASN A 152 18.87 9.62 -39.64
CA ASN A 152 19.09 8.55 -38.69
C ASN A 152 18.94 9.15 -37.28
N PRO A 153 17.71 9.38 -36.79
CA PRO A 153 17.50 9.80 -35.40
C PRO A 153 18.05 8.72 -34.45
N PRO A 154 18.54 9.11 -33.25
CA PRO A 154 19.01 8.14 -32.28
C PRO A 154 17.88 7.18 -31.87
N PRO A 155 18.17 5.91 -31.59
CA PRO A 155 17.15 4.96 -31.17
C PRO A 155 16.52 5.39 -29.83
N TYR A 156 15.24 5.09 -29.66
CA TYR A 156 14.48 5.40 -28.45
C TYR A 156 14.87 4.47 -27.29
N ASP A 157 15.19 5.02 -26.11
CA ASP A 157 15.45 4.25 -24.88
C ASP A 157 14.16 3.59 -24.37
N PRO A 158 14.04 2.25 -24.43
CA PRO A 158 12.80 1.54 -24.09
C PRO A 158 12.57 1.41 -22.58
N THR A 159 13.47 1.91 -21.73
CA THR A 159 13.41 1.79 -20.27
C THR A 159 12.06 2.24 -19.72
N SER A 160 11.29 1.31 -19.17
CA SER A 160 10.06 1.59 -18.42
C SER A 160 10.14 1.23 -16.94
N VAL A 161 11.15 0.46 -16.51
CA VAL A 161 11.45 0.19 -15.11
C VAL A 161 12.79 0.80 -14.71
N ILE A 162 12.77 1.59 -13.63
CA ILE A 162 13.95 2.14 -12.94
C ILE A 162 14.11 1.37 -11.63
N SER A 163 15.26 0.70 -11.48
CA SER A 163 15.63 -0.05 -10.28
C SER A 163 16.93 0.49 -9.70
N GLY A 164 17.03 0.62 -8.37
CA GLY A 164 18.24 1.08 -7.69
C GLY A 164 18.33 2.61 -7.54
N ASP A 165 19.48 3.19 -7.88
CA ASP A 165 19.91 4.58 -7.63
C ASP A 165 19.26 5.63 -8.55
N GLY A 166 17.99 5.40 -8.90
CA GLY A 166 17.16 6.39 -9.59
C GLY A 166 17.12 7.72 -8.83
N SER A 167 16.98 8.82 -9.56
CA SER A 167 16.76 10.15 -8.98
C SER A 167 15.59 10.85 -9.63
N PHE A 168 14.91 11.70 -8.86
CA PHE A 168 13.83 12.54 -9.37
C PHE A 168 14.28 13.39 -10.58
N SER A 169 15.51 13.91 -10.55
CA SER A 169 16.08 14.67 -11.67
C SER A 169 16.20 13.85 -12.96
N ARG A 170 16.58 12.56 -12.88
CA ARG A 170 16.63 11.67 -14.05
C ARG A 170 15.24 11.35 -14.58
N ILE A 171 14.27 11.07 -13.71
CA ILE A 171 12.86 10.83 -14.09
C ILE A 171 12.27 12.03 -14.83
N MET A 172 12.46 13.24 -14.29
CA MET A 172 12.02 14.47 -14.96
C MET A 172 12.73 14.69 -16.30
N SER A 173 14.00 14.27 -16.44
CA SER A 173 14.74 14.30 -17.71
C SER A 173 14.10 13.34 -18.73
N MET A 174 13.87 12.08 -18.36
CA MET A 174 13.25 11.06 -19.22
C MET A 174 11.84 11.47 -19.70
N PHE A 175 11.04 12.08 -18.81
CA PHE A 175 9.72 12.61 -19.19
C PHE A 175 9.75 13.84 -20.11
N VAL A 176 10.84 14.62 -20.12
CA VAL A 176 11.08 15.67 -21.13
C VAL A 176 11.64 15.06 -22.43
N GLU A 177 12.48 14.03 -22.34
CA GLU A 177 13.13 13.32 -23.45
C GLU A 177 12.17 12.42 -24.26
N GLY A 178 10.94 12.18 -23.78
CA GLY A 178 9.90 11.46 -24.52
C GLY A 178 9.27 10.28 -23.78
N THR A 179 9.83 9.81 -22.66
CA THR A 179 9.30 8.60 -21.99
C THR A 179 7.86 8.78 -21.50
N SER A 180 6.92 7.96 -21.98
CA SER A 180 5.49 8.08 -21.61
C SER A 180 5.17 7.66 -20.18
N ALA A 181 5.82 6.61 -19.69
CA ALA A 181 5.51 6.01 -18.40
C ALA A 181 6.74 5.35 -17.78
N LEU A 182 6.86 5.49 -16.46
CA LEU A 182 7.93 4.92 -15.65
C LEU A 182 7.34 4.18 -14.45
N PHE A 183 8.05 3.13 -14.04
CA PHE A 183 7.84 2.44 -12.77
C PHE A 183 9.15 2.49 -12.00
N TRP A 184 9.17 3.18 -10.87
CA TRP A 184 10.35 3.27 -10.00
C TRP A 184 10.21 2.23 -8.90
N ASN A 185 11.06 1.21 -8.95
CA ASN A 185 11.15 0.15 -7.96
C ASN A 185 12.44 0.30 -7.15
N THR A 186 12.38 0.14 -5.83
CA THR A 186 13.59 0.00 -5.01
C THR A 186 13.30 -0.71 -3.70
N ASP A 187 14.16 -1.67 -3.33
CA ASP A 187 14.20 -2.31 -2.02
C ASP A 187 15.06 -1.55 -0.99
N GLU A 188 15.68 -0.46 -1.44
CA GLU A 188 16.38 0.55 -0.67
C GLU A 188 15.63 1.89 -0.71
N GLY A 189 14.30 1.88 -0.59
CA GLY A 189 13.45 3.07 -0.61
C GLY A 189 13.86 4.17 0.40
N GLY A 190 14.61 3.81 1.44
CA GLY A 190 15.26 4.78 2.33
C GLY A 190 16.29 5.68 1.66
N GLN A 191 17.03 5.23 0.65
CA GLN A 191 17.94 6.08 -0.11
C GLN A 191 17.19 7.08 -1.00
N MET A 192 16.06 6.67 -1.59
CA MET A 192 15.18 7.59 -2.32
C MET A 192 14.58 8.64 -1.37
N LEU A 193 13.99 8.19 -0.26
CA LEU A 193 13.21 9.03 0.65
C LEU A 193 14.09 9.91 1.57
N SER A 194 15.34 9.51 1.84
CA SER A 194 16.29 10.28 2.66
C SER A 194 17.51 10.81 1.87
N GLY A 195 17.49 10.69 0.54
CA GLY A 195 18.54 11.15 -0.35
C GLY A 195 18.59 12.67 -0.50
N HIS A 196 19.65 13.17 -1.15
CA HIS A 196 19.95 14.60 -1.28
C HIS A 196 18.77 15.44 -1.82
N SER A 197 17.98 14.92 -2.77
CA SER A 197 16.81 15.63 -3.32
C SER A 197 15.66 15.82 -2.31
N MET A 198 15.55 14.95 -1.31
CA MET A 198 14.53 15.02 -0.25
C MET A 198 15.00 15.80 0.98
N LYS A 199 16.29 16.14 1.07
CA LYS A 199 16.91 16.90 2.17
C LYS A 199 17.35 18.31 1.80
N ALA A 200 17.20 18.71 0.54
CA ALA A 200 17.56 20.06 0.07
C ALA A 200 16.48 21.10 0.41
N ASP A 201 16.85 22.38 0.36
CA ASP A 201 15.92 23.52 0.55
C ASP A 201 14.69 23.48 -0.39
N ASN A 202 14.81 22.78 -1.53
CA ASN A 202 13.76 22.66 -2.54
C ASN A 202 12.92 21.36 -2.44
N HIS A 203 13.03 20.59 -1.35
CA HIS A 203 12.29 19.32 -1.20
C HIS A 203 10.77 19.50 -1.34
N VAL A 204 10.19 20.60 -0.81
CA VAL A 204 8.76 20.91 -0.95
C VAL A 204 8.31 20.97 -2.42
N ALA A 205 9.12 21.55 -3.31
CA ALA A 205 8.80 21.62 -4.73
C ALA A 205 8.92 20.24 -5.42
N VAL A 206 9.85 19.40 -4.98
CA VAL A 206 9.96 17.99 -5.43
C VAL A 206 8.70 17.21 -5.04
N LEU A 207 8.25 17.33 -3.78
CA LEU A 207 7.01 16.69 -3.30
C LEU A 207 5.78 17.17 -4.07
N GLY A 208 5.65 18.49 -4.30
CA GLY A 208 4.57 19.05 -5.11
C GLY A 208 4.60 18.60 -6.58
N SER A 209 5.78 18.36 -7.14
CA SER A 209 5.94 17.85 -8.51
C SER A 209 5.61 16.36 -8.61
N LEU A 210 6.02 15.56 -7.63
CA LEU A 210 5.63 14.15 -7.51
C LEU A 210 4.12 14.01 -7.31
N ALA A 211 3.51 14.87 -6.49
CA ALA A 211 2.06 14.93 -6.29
C ALA A 211 1.30 15.14 -7.61
N LYS A 212 1.74 16.11 -8.44
CA LYS A 212 1.17 16.35 -9.78
C LYS A 212 1.34 15.16 -10.73
N LEU A 213 2.51 14.52 -10.72
CA LEU A 213 2.77 13.30 -11.50
C LEU A 213 1.80 12.16 -11.17
N TRP A 214 1.37 12.04 -9.91
CA TRP A 214 0.35 11.09 -9.50
C TRP A 214 -1.07 11.58 -9.82
N ASP A 215 -1.37 12.86 -9.61
CA ASP A 215 -2.71 13.44 -9.81
C ASP A 215 -3.13 13.46 -11.29
N ASP A 216 -2.33 14.07 -12.17
CA ASP A 216 -2.68 14.31 -13.58
C ASP A 216 -1.56 14.01 -14.59
N GLY A 217 -0.36 13.62 -14.13
CA GLY A 217 0.73 13.22 -15.00
C GLY A 217 1.43 14.38 -15.73
N LYS A 218 1.28 15.61 -15.24
CA LYS A 218 1.94 16.81 -15.80
C LYS A 218 3.16 17.21 -14.98
N GLY A 219 4.09 17.88 -15.64
CA GLY A 219 5.28 18.41 -14.99
C GLY A 219 6.11 19.30 -15.90
N GLU A 220 7.04 20.01 -15.30
CA GLU A 220 7.94 20.92 -15.99
C GLU A 220 9.34 20.81 -15.37
N ARG A 221 10.35 20.97 -16.21
CA ARG A 221 11.76 20.98 -15.83
C ARG A 221 12.38 22.23 -16.42
N LEU A 222 12.72 23.19 -15.57
CA LEU A 222 13.38 24.45 -15.97
C LEU A 222 14.82 24.45 -15.48
N ARG A 223 15.78 24.62 -16.39
CA ARG A 223 17.18 24.98 -16.08
C ARG A 223 17.43 26.46 -16.38
N SER A 224 18.56 26.98 -15.90
CA SER A 224 19.02 28.33 -16.26
C SER A 224 19.28 28.43 -17.77
N LYS A 225 19.16 29.65 -18.33
CA LYS A 225 19.31 29.90 -19.77
C LYS A 225 20.65 29.42 -20.34
N ASP A 226 21.71 29.46 -19.53
CA ASP A 226 23.06 29.03 -19.92
C ASP A 226 23.23 27.50 -19.97
N ASN A 227 22.26 26.74 -19.45
CA ASN A 227 22.19 25.28 -19.47
C ASN A 227 20.79 24.81 -19.90
N ALA A 228 20.24 25.40 -20.96
CA ALA A 228 18.87 25.15 -21.42
C ALA A 228 18.59 23.68 -21.79
N ASP A 229 19.60 22.91 -22.20
CA ASP A 229 19.47 21.49 -22.57
C ASP A 229 18.78 20.65 -21.48
N GLY A 230 17.76 19.90 -21.90
CA GLY A 230 16.89 19.11 -21.01
C GLY A 230 15.90 19.95 -20.21
N SER A 231 15.63 21.21 -20.59
CA SER A 231 14.45 21.95 -20.12
C SER A 231 13.23 21.62 -20.97
N GLY A 232 12.05 21.56 -20.37
CA GLY A 232 10.80 21.32 -21.08
C GLY A 232 9.62 21.01 -20.16
N SER A 233 8.43 21.02 -20.74
CA SER A 233 7.17 20.63 -20.08
C SER A 233 6.63 19.34 -20.69
N PHE A 234 5.98 18.52 -19.88
CA PHE A 234 5.31 17.30 -20.33
C PHE A 234 3.91 17.17 -19.73
N GLN A 235 3.06 16.40 -20.41
CA GLN A 235 1.71 16.05 -19.97
C GLN A 235 1.44 14.57 -20.26
N GLY A 236 0.37 14.02 -19.71
CA GLY A 236 -0.03 12.63 -19.97
C GLY A 236 1.01 11.59 -19.56
N ARG A 237 1.97 11.91 -18.68
CA ARG A 237 2.96 10.95 -18.19
C ARG A 237 2.38 10.10 -17.07
N ARG A 238 3.03 8.98 -16.74
CA ARG A 238 2.62 8.09 -15.65
C ARG A 238 3.86 7.66 -14.84
N LEU A 239 3.80 7.82 -13.51
CA LEU A 239 4.88 7.43 -12.60
C LEU A 239 4.34 6.58 -11.46
N SER A 240 4.38 5.27 -11.60
CA SER A 240 4.09 4.34 -10.49
C SER A 240 5.34 4.11 -9.64
N LEU A 241 5.16 3.90 -8.33
CA LEU A 241 6.25 3.73 -7.37
C LEU A 241 6.03 2.44 -6.56
N SER A 242 7.07 1.61 -6.45
CA SER A 242 7.13 0.47 -5.52
C SER A 242 8.37 0.64 -4.66
N LEU A 243 8.16 1.21 -3.47
CA LEU A 243 9.20 1.45 -2.50
C LEU A 243 9.12 0.41 -1.40
N MET A 244 10.22 -0.29 -1.15
CA MET A 244 10.36 -1.14 0.02
C MET A 244 11.51 -0.59 0.86
N ALA A 245 11.33 -0.51 2.17
CA ALA A 245 12.28 0.16 3.06
C ALA A 245 12.37 -0.54 4.42
N GLN A 246 13.52 -0.42 5.08
CA GLN A 246 13.64 -0.75 6.49
C GLN A 246 13.05 0.40 7.30
N GLU A 247 12.23 0.11 8.31
CA GLU A 247 11.59 1.16 9.15
C GLU A 247 12.63 2.16 9.68
N VAL A 248 13.72 1.66 10.25
CA VAL A 248 14.82 2.47 10.82
C VAL A 248 15.42 3.47 9.83
N ALA A 249 15.38 3.19 8.52
CA ALA A 249 15.94 4.05 7.48
C ALA A 249 14.98 5.17 7.03
N ILE A 250 13.67 5.05 7.30
CA ILE A 250 12.65 6.03 6.89
C ILE A 250 11.76 6.55 8.00
N ARG A 251 12.00 6.15 9.26
CA ARG A 251 11.21 6.57 10.41
C ARG A 251 11.09 8.08 10.56
N GLU A 252 12.13 8.84 10.23
CA GLU A 252 12.06 10.30 10.21
C GLU A 252 11.07 10.79 9.13
N VAL A 253 11.16 10.28 7.90
CA VAL A 253 10.29 10.63 6.77
C VAL A 253 8.82 10.28 7.08
N LEU A 254 8.54 9.11 7.67
CA LEU A 254 7.18 8.68 8.03
C LEU A 254 6.52 9.59 9.09
N ASN A 255 7.33 10.29 9.88
CA ASN A 255 6.89 11.21 10.93
C ASN A 255 7.03 12.70 10.53
N ASP A 256 7.57 13.01 9.34
CA ASP A 256 7.74 14.37 8.85
C ASP A 256 6.37 15.01 8.53
N PRO A 257 5.97 16.10 9.21
CA PRO A 257 4.71 16.78 8.94
C PRO A 257 4.58 17.28 7.49
N ILE A 258 5.66 17.70 6.84
CA ILE A 258 5.62 18.19 5.45
C ILE A 258 5.30 17.03 4.51
N MET A 259 5.93 15.88 4.69
CA MET A 259 5.70 14.67 3.89
C MET A 259 4.25 14.14 4.03
N ARG A 260 3.66 14.30 5.21
CA ARG A 260 2.28 13.91 5.53
C ARG A 260 1.26 14.93 5.00
N GLU A 261 1.44 16.22 5.27
CA GLU A 261 0.46 17.28 4.97
C GLU A 261 0.53 17.80 3.52
N GLN A 262 1.69 17.78 2.85
CA GLN A 262 1.78 18.09 1.40
C GLN A 262 1.25 16.95 0.50
N GLY A 263 0.64 15.92 1.10
CA GLY A 263 -0.03 14.84 0.39
C GLY A 263 0.89 13.84 -0.30
N PHE A 264 2.20 13.87 -0.07
CA PHE A 264 3.12 12.89 -0.66
C PHE A 264 2.88 11.49 -0.07
N LEU A 265 3.02 11.32 1.25
CA LEU A 265 2.78 10.03 1.92
C LEU A 265 1.32 9.53 1.81
N PRO A 266 0.28 10.37 1.89
CA PRO A 266 -1.11 9.98 1.64
C PRO A 266 -1.43 9.30 0.30
N ARG A 267 -0.55 9.44 -0.71
CA ARG A 267 -0.72 8.77 -2.00
C ARG A 267 -0.17 7.33 -2.02
N PHE A 268 0.55 6.90 -0.97
CA PHE A 268 1.10 5.55 -0.88
C PHE A 268 0.16 4.55 -0.21
N LEU A 269 -0.03 3.42 -0.89
CA LEU A 269 -0.54 2.19 -0.31
C LEU A 269 0.53 1.61 0.61
N PHE A 270 0.32 1.71 1.91
CA PHE A 270 1.27 1.34 2.95
C PHE A 270 1.02 -0.07 3.49
N SER A 271 2.09 -0.75 3.89
CA SER A 271 2.03 -2.00 4.62
C SER A 271 3.29 -2.20 5.45
N ALA A 272 3.16 -2.68 6.68
CA ALA A 272 4.27 -2.99 7.57
C ALA A 272 4.07 -4.37 8.24
N PRO A 273 4.03 -5.45 7.45
CA PRO A 273 3.63 -6.78 7.91
C PRO A 273 4.57 -7.35 9.00
N GLU A 274 4.10 -8.39 9.69
CA GLU A 274 4.90 -9.09 10.69
C GLU A 274 6.08 -9.83 10.02
N SER A 275 7.25 -9.80 10.66
CA SER A 275 8.44 -10.48 10.16
C SER A 275 8.33 -12.00 10.31
N LEU A 276 8.46 -12.74 9.21
CA LEU A 276 8.56 -14.21 9.26
C LEU A 276 9.96 -14.70 9.65
N VAL A 277 10.94 -13.80 9.86
CA VAL A 277 12.34 -14.16 10.13
C VAL A 277 12.45 -14.95 11.45
N GLY A 278 13.05 -16.13 11.37
CA GLY A 278 13.13 -17.08 12.49
C GLY A 278 11.92 -18.02 12.64
N GLY A 279 10.81 -17.75 11.95
CA GLY A 279 9.61 -18.61 11.89
C GLY A 279 9.44 -19.41 10.59
N ARG A 280 10.19 -19.08 9.54
CA ARG A 280 10.15 -19.75 8.22
C ARG A 280 10.37 -21.26 8.31
N LYS A 281 9.65 -22.03 7.49
CA LYS A 281 9.76 -23.49 7.41
C LYS A 281 10.07 -23.90 5.98
N LEU A 282 11.28 -24.40 5.76
CA LEU A 282 11.71 -24.97 4.48
C LEU A 282 11.67 -26.50 4.57
N SER A 283 11.00 -27.17 3.64
CA SER A 283 10.97 -28.63 3.52
C SER A 283 11.95 -29.11 2.45
N LEU A 284 12.38 -30.38 2.54
CA LEU A 284 13.29 -30.99 1.56
C LEU A 284 12.69 -30.98 0.13
N GLU A 285 11.40 -31.28 0.02
CA GLU A 285 10.63 -31.27 -1.24
C GLU A 285 10.67 -29.92 -1.96
N ARG A 286 10.89 -28.83 -1.21
CA ARG A 286 10.88 -27.45 -1.71
C ARG A 286 12.27 -26.87 -1.95
N LEU A 287 13.35 -27.65 -1.77
CA LEU A 287 14.71 -27.21 -2.08
C LEU A 287 14.97 -27.09 -3.58
N ASP A 288 14.49 -28.06 -4.36
CA ASP A 288 14.69 -28.13 -5.81
C ASP A 288 13.52 -27.55 -6.62
N GLN A 289 12.39 -27.27 -5.95
CA GLN A 289 11.21 -26.66 -6.58
C GLN A 289 11.52 -25.24 -7.07
N LYS A 290 11.18 -24.94 -8.32
CA LYS A 290 11.29 -23.60 -8.90
C LYS A 290 9.91 -22.95 -8.95
N ALA A 291 9.88 -21.62 -8.99
CA ALA A 291 8.64 -20.86 -9.23
C ALA A 291 7.96 -21.22 -10.57
N SER A 292 8.72 -21.70 -11.57
CA SER A 292 8.21 -22.25 -12.83
C SER A 292 7.38 -23.52 -12.68
N ASP A 293 7.51 -24.20 -11.54
CA ASP A 293 6.90 -25.51 -11.30
C ASP A 293 5.58 -25.35 -10.51
N ILE A 294 5.21 -24.11 -10.15
CA ILE A 294 4.04 -23.75 -9.35
C ILE A 294 2.96 -23.15 -10.27
N PRO A 295 1.83 -23.86 -10.52
CA PRO A 295 0.82 -23.43 -11.50
C PRO A 295 0.23 -22.04 -11.23
N ALA A 296 0.05 -21.66 -9.96
CA ALA A 296 -0.48 -20.34 -9.61
C ALA A 296 0.45 -19.19 -10.07
N ILE A 297 1.77 -19.37 -9.96
CA ILE A 297 2.75 -18.38 -10.38
C ILE A 297 2.83 -18.33 -11.92
N THR A 298 2.87 -19.48 -12.60
CA THR A 298 2.97 -19.52 -14.07
C THR A 298 1.69 -19.06 -14.77
N ASN A 299 0.51 -19.33 -14.21
CA ASN A 299 -0.76 -18.78 -14.70
C ASN A 299 -0.81 -17.25 -14.59
N TYR A 300 -0.28 -16.69 -13.50
CA TYR A 300 -0.13 -15.25 -13.31
C TYR A 300 0.88 -14.63 -14.29
N TRP A 301 2.03 -15.28 -14.51
CA TRP A 301 3.00 -14.86 -15.53
C TRP A 301 2.40 -14.84 -16.93
N ALA A 302 1.69 -15.91 -17.31
CA ALA A 302 1.00 -15.98 -18.59
C ALA A 302 -0.10 -14.90 -18.73
N ARG A 303 -0.77 -14.52 -17.64
CA ARG A 303 -1.71 -13.39 -17.64
C ARG A 303 -0.99 -12.05 -17.82
N LEU A 304 0.15 -11.83 -17.16
CA LEU A 304 0.97 -10.62 -17.37
C LEU A 304 1.44 -10.50 -18.82
N ASP A 305 1.99 -11.56 -19.42
CA ASP A 305 2.44 -11.55 -20.83
C ASP A 305 1.31 -11.17 -21.78
N GLN A 306 0.12 -11.78 -21.61
CA GLN A 306 -1.08 -11.44 -22.41
C GLN A 306 -1.52 -9.98 -22.27
N LEU A 307 -1.24 -9.32 -21.15
CA LEU A 307 -1.54 -7.90 -20.95
C LEU A 307 -0.40 -7.00 -21.47
N LEU A 308 0.85 -7.45 -21.38
CA LEU A 308 2.02 -6.78 -21.95
C LEU A 308 1.99 -6.73 -23.48
N ASP A 309 1.37 -7.70 -24.14
CA ASP A 309 1.15 -7.74 -25.59
C ASP A 309 0.00 -6.83 -26.08
N GLN A 310 -0.87 -6.35 -25.19
CA GLN A 310 -1.88 -5.37 -25.58
C GLN A 310 -1.22 -4.03 -25.97
N PRO A 311 -1.74 -3.31 -26.98
CA PRO A 311 -1.21 -2.00 -27.36
C PRO A 311 -1.27 -1.02 -26.18
N LYS A 312 -0.25 -0.15 -26.09
CA LYS A 312 -0.25 0.99 -25.15
C LYS A 312 -1.06 2.14 -25.75
N ALA A 313 -1.79 2.88 -24.92
CA ALA A 313 -2.57 4.05 -25.32
C ALA A 313 -1.67 5.31 -25.40
N ILE A 314 -0.62 5.27 -26.23
CA ILE A 314 0.35 6.36 -26.41
C ILE A 314 0.02 7.13 -27.71
N ILE A 315 -0.08 8.46 -27.62
CA ILE A 315 -0.19 9.39 -28.75
C ILE A 315 0.73 10.57 -28.47
N ASP A 316 1.64 10.91 -29.39
CA ASP A 316 2.64 11.98 -29.22
C ASP A 316 3.36 11.90 -27.87
N ASP A 317 3.82 10.69 -27.56
CA ASP A 317 4.41 10.24 -26.29
C ASP A 317 3.50 10.33 -25.03
N GLN A 318 2.30 10.89 -25.11
CA GLN A 318 1.38 11.05 -23.99
C GLN A 318 0.49 9.81 -23.81
N ILE A 319 0.24 9.39 -22.57
CA ILE A 319 -0.78 8.39 -22.27
C ILE A 319 -2.16 9.02 -22.39
N ASN A 320 -2.86 8.67 -23.47
CA ASN A 320 -4.25 9.04 -23.72
C ASN A 320 -5.16 7.81 -23.61
N ALA A 321 -5.16 7.20 -22.43
CA ALA A 321 -6.03 6.07 -22.11
C ALA A 321 -7.47 6.52 -21.86
N ASN A 322 -8.44 5.63 -22.08
CA ASN A 322 -9.82 5.85 -21.66
C ASN A 322 -9.99 5.47 -20.18
N ALA A 323 -10.91 6.14 -19.49
CA ALA A 323 -11.34 5.68 -18.17
C ALA A 323 -12.06 4.33 -18.31
N LEU A 324 -11.73 3.36 -17.46
CA LEU A 324 -12.54 2.15 -17.36
C LEU A 324 -13.92 2.52 -16.80
N PRO A 325 -15.04 2.18 -17.47
CA PRO A 325 -16.37 2.47 -16.96
C PRO A 325 -16.59 1.84 -15.58
N VAL A 326 -17.42 2.46 -14.75
CA VAL A 326 -17.76 1.96 -13.40
C VAL A 326 -19.27 1.74 -13.33
N THR A 327 -19.70 0.56 -12.89
CA THR A 327 -21.13 0.24 -12.79
C THR A 327 -21.81 1.05 -11.68
N GLN A 328 -23.15 1.03 -11.65
CA GLN A 328 -23.90 1.75 -10.64
C GLN A 328 -23.67 1.15 -9.23
N GLU A 329 -23.66 -0.18 -9.15
CA GLU A 329 -23.41 -0.94 -7.92
C GLU A 329 -21.99 -0.70 -7.41
N ALA A 330 -21.01 -0.60 -8.32
CA ALA A 330 -19.63 -0.25 -7.98
C ALA A 330 -19.50 1.18 -7.44
N LYS A 331 -20.27 2.14 -7.99
CA LYS A 331 -20.33 3.50 -7.44
C LYS A 331 -20.97 3.55 -6.06
N GLU A 332 -21.95 2.70 -5.79
CA GLU A 332 -22.60 2.58 -4.47
C GLU A 332 -21.63 2.04 -3.41
N VAL A 333 -20.87 0.98 -3.73
CA VAL A 333 -19.77 0.48 -2.86
C VAL A 333 -18.74 1.58 -2.59
N TRP A 334 -18.29 2.29 -3.64
CA TRP A 334 -17.31 3.36 -3.51
C TRP A 334 -17.83 4.55 -2.68
N LEU A 335 -19.08 4.96 -2.90
CA LEU A 335 -19.73 6.05 -2.16
C LEU A 335 -19.88 5.71 -0.68
N GLY A 336 -20.26 4.47 -0.36
CA GLY A 336 -20.32 3.98 1.02
C GLY A 336 -18.96 4.07 1.72
N TYR A 337 -17.87 3.68 1.04
CA TYR A 337 -16.53 3.83 1.59
C TYR A 337 -16.12 5.30 1.78
N TRP A 338 -16.36 6.15 0.78
CA TRP A 338 -16.06 7.58 0.86
C TRP A 338 -16.80 8.26 2.01
N GLN A 339 -18.09 7.96 2.19
CA GLN A 339 -18.90 8.50 3.30
C GLN A 339 -18.40 7.99 4.66
N HIS A 340 -17.98 6.72 4.74
CA HIS A 340 -17.40 6.16 5.95
C HIS A 340 -16.08 6.86 6.32
N THR A 341 -15.11 6.97 5.39
CA THR A 341 -13.83 7.62 5.70
C THR A 341 -13.98 9.12 5.95
N GLU A 342 -14.94 9.80 5.32
CA GLU A 342 -15.27 11.19 5.60
C GLU A 342 -15.85 11.37 7.02
N HIS A 343 -16.78 10.51 7.45
CA HIS A 343 -17.26 10.52 8.83
C HIS A 343 -16.14 10.28 9.85
N GLN A 344 -15.27 9.30 9.60
CA GLN A 344 -14.18 8.95 10.53
C GLN A 344 -13.09 10.04 10.66
N GLN A 345 -13.06 11.04 9.77
CA GLN A 345 -12.16 12.20 9.86
C GLN A 345 -12.64 13.30 10.83
N ALA A 346 -13.90 13.25 11.28
CA ALA A 346 -14.45 14.20 12.24
C ALA A 346 -13.69 14.19 13.59
N ARG A 347 -13.87 15.24 14.39
CA ARG A 347 -13.23 15.33 15.71
C ARG A 347 -13.66 14.16 16.60
N PHE A 348 -12.71 13.59 17.34
CA PHE A 348 -12.88 12.42 18.22
C PHE A 348 -13.17 11.08 17.53
N ASN A 349 -13.13 11.00 16.19
CA ASN A 349 -13.21 9.75 15.44
C ASN A 349 -11.82 9.22 15.01
N ASP A 350 -11.75 7.96 14.59
CA ASP A 350 -10.51 7.18 14.38
C ASP A 350 -9.48 7.79 13.42
N TYR A 351 -9.91 8.64 12.47
CA TYR A 351 -9.03 9.24 11.46
C TYR A 351 -8.81 10.75 11.66
N GLU A 352 -9.15 11.33 12.82
CA GLU A 352 -8.83 12.74 13.12
C GLU A 352 -7.34 13.06 12.94
N ALA A 353 -6.44 12.17 13.39
CA ALA A 353 -4.98 12.32 13.25
C ALA A 353 -4.44 11.91 11.84
N LEU A 354 -5.32 11.49 10.94
CA LEU A 354 -4.99 10.85 9.65
C LEU A 354 -5.76 11.45 8.47
N ARG A 355 -6.39 12.63 8.65
CA ARG A 355 -7.19 13.30 7.62
C ARG A 355 -6.54 13.31 6.23
N PRO A 356 -5.24 13.65 6.05
CA PRO A 356 -4.61 13.61 4.73
C PRO A 356 -4.69 12.23 4.05
N PHE A 357 -4.53 11.15 4.83
CA PHE A 357 -4.57 9.76 4.35
C PHE A 357 -6.00 9.29 4.07
N ALA A 358 -6.93 9.52 5.01
CA ALA A 358 -8.33 9.15 4.85
C ALA A 358 -8.99 9.88 3.65
N SER A 359 -8.68 11.17 3.46
CA SER A 359 -9.08 11.98 2.30
C SER A 359 -8.57 11.44 0.95
N ARG A 360 -7.51 10.61 0.93
CA ARG A 360 -6.95 9.99 -0.28
C ARG A 360 -7.32 8.52 -0.46
N ALA A 361 -7.78 7.84 0.60
CA ALA A 361 -8.14 6.43 0.58
C ALA A 361 -9.16 6.09 -0.52
N ALA A 362 -10.26 6.84 -0.62
CA ALA A 362 -11.26 6.63 -1.66
C ALA A 362 -10.75 6.88 -3.10
N GLN A 363 -9.77 7.78 -3.29
CA GLN A 363 -9.15 7.99 -4.60
C GLN A 363 -8.20 6.83 -4.96
N ASN A 364 -7.46 6.32 -3.97
CA ASN A 364 -6.67 5.09 -4.10
C ASN A 364 -7.55 3.89 -4.47
N THR A 365 -8.73 3.72 -3.85
CA THR A 365 -9.69 2.66 -4.18
C THR A 365 -10.04 2.62 -5.67
N LEU A 366 -10.37 3.77 -6.29
CA LEU A 366 -10.70 3.81 -7.73
C LEU A 366 -9.53 3.37 -8.62
N ARG A 367 -8.30 3.72 -8.24
CA ARG A 367 -7.09 3.33 -8.97
C ARG A 367 -6.82 1.83 -8.84
N ILE A 368 -6.90 1.29 -7.63
CA ILE A 368 -6.77 -0.16 -7.37
C ILE A 368 -7.87 -0.91 -8.14
N ALA A 369 -9.13 -0.50 -8.04
CA ALA A 369 -10.25 -1.17 -8.70
C ALA A 369 -10.09 -1.22 -10.22
N THR A 370 -9.58 -0.14 -10.81
CA THR A 370 -9.23 -0.07 -12.23
C THR A 370 -8.12 -1.05 -12.60
N VAL A 371 -7.06 -1.14 -11.78
CA VAL A 371 -5.94 -2.09 -11.99
C VAL A 371 -6.40 -3.54 -11.87
N LEU A 372 -7.23 -3.87 -10.86
CA LEU A 372 -7.79 -5.21 -10.67
C LEU A 372 -8.70 -5.61 -11.84
N ALA A 373 -9.65 -4.74 -12.21
CA ALA A 373 -10.58 -4.97 -13.31
C ALA A 373 -9.86 -5.12 -14.66
N PHE A 374 -8.86 -4.28 -14.94
CA PHE A 374 -8.03 -4.38 -16.14
C PHE A 374 -7.22 -5.69 -16.16
N PHE A 375 -6.59 -6.06 -15.05
CA PHE A 375 -5.84 -7.31 -14.95
C PHE A 375 -6.74 -8.53 -15.19
N ASP A 376 -7.95 -8.54 -14.62
CA ASP A 376 -8.94 -9.60 -14.81
C ASP A 376 -9.58 -9.58 -16.22
N LYS A 377 -9.35 -8.53 -17.02
CA LYS A 377 -9.92 -8.25 -18.35
C LYS A 377 -11.43 -7.92 -18.34
N ARG A 378 -11.94 -7.42 -17.22
CA ARG A 378 -13.29 -6.84 -17.12
C ARG A 378 -13.38 -5.60 -18.02
N GLN A 379 -14.53 -5.40 -18.67
CA GLN A 379 -14.77 -4.22 -19.51
C GLN A 379 -15.18 -2.98 -18.69
N GLN A 380 -15.45 -3.16 -17.40
CA GLN A 380 -15.91 -2.15 -16.46
C GLN A 380 -15.50 -2.57 -15.04
N VAL A 381 -15.33 -1.61 -14.13
CA VAL A 381 -15.22 -1.87 -12.69
C VAL A 381 -16.61 -2.16 -12.15
N ASP A 382 -16.85 -3.39 -11.73
CA ASP A 382 -18.05 -3.85 -11.05
C ASP A 382 -17.90 -3.83 -9.52
N ALA A 383 -18.97 -4.17 -8.80
CA ALA A 383 -18.98 -4.14 -7.34
C ALA A 383 -17.99 -5.12 -6.70
N GLU A 384 -17.67 -6.24 -7.37
CA GLU A 384 -16.67 -7.22 -6.91
C GLU A 384 -15.27 -6.58 -6.92
N MET A 385 -14.88 -5.98 -8.06
CA MET A 385 -13.58 -5.29 -8.19
C MET A 385 -13.49 -4.06 -7.28
N MET A 386 -14.58 -3.33 -7.06
CA MET A 386 -14.62 -2.19 -6.15
C MET A 386 -14.48 -2.62 -4.68
N GLN A 387 -15.16 -3.69 -4.27
CA GLN A 387 -15.07 -4.23 -2.90
C GLN A 387 -13.65 -4.75 -2.60
N ALA A 388 -13.04 -5.46 -3.54
CA ALA A 388 -11.65 -5.91 -3.46
C ALA A 388 -10.69 -4.72 -3.27
N ALA A 389 -10.87 -3.66 -4.07
CA ALA A 389 -10.07 -2.46 -4.01
C ALA A 389 -10.28 -1.63 -2.73
N TYR A 390 -11.51 -1.59 -2.21
CA TYR A 390 -11.84 -0.99 -0.92
C TYR A 390 -11.02 -1.67 0.18
N LEU A 391 -11.07 -3.00 0.28
CA LEU A 391 -10.36 -3.74 1.33
C LEU A 391 -8.83 -3.51 1.28
N ILE A 392 -8.23 -3.40 0.10
CA ILE A 392 -6.80 -3.07 -0.06
C ILE A 392 -6.48 -1.64 0.39
N ALA A 393 -7.32 -0.66 0.02
CA ALA A 393 -7.16 0.72 0.46
C ALA A 393 -7.37 0.86 1.98
N ASP A 394 -8.32 0.11 2.53
CA ASP A 394 -8.65 0.12 3.95
C ASP A 394 -7.56 -0.54 4.80
N HIS A 395 -7.03 -1.70 4.38
CA HIS A 395 -5.82 -2.28 4.96
C HIS A 395 -4.68 -1.25 4.99
N SER A 396 -4.45 -0.49 3.91
CA SER A 396 -3.43 0.56 3.91
C SER A 396 -3.73 1.69 4.90
N LEU A 397 -4.99 2.09 5.06
CA LEU A 397 -5.38 3.16 5.98
C LEU A 397 -5.27 2.70 7.45
N GLN A 398 -5.64 1.45 7.73
CA GLN A 398 -5.44 0.80 9.02
C GLN A 398 -3.96 0.67 9.37
N GLU A 399 -3.10 0.26 8.43
CA GLU A 399 -1.65 0.20 8.63
C GLU A 399 -1.03 1.59 8.88
N TRP A 400 -1.50 2.64 8.17
CA TRP A 400 -1.12 4.03 8.45
C TRP A 400 -1.56 4.47 9.85
N LYS A 401 -2.77 4.09 10.29
CA LYS A 401 -3.29 4.38 11.64
C LYS A 401 -2.44 3.71 12.70
N ARG A 402 -2.26 2.39 12.59
CA ARG A 402 -1.39 1.60 13.45
C ARG A 402 0.01 2.20 13.56
N TYR A 403 0.61 2.61 12.43
CA TYR A 403 1.95 3.20 12.47
C TYR A 403 1.97 4.55 13.21
N ALA A 404 0.95 5.39 13.02
CA ALA A 404 0.81 6.66 13.74
C ALA A 404 0.61 6.44 15.26
N ASP A 405 -0.22 5.47 15.64
CA ASP A 405 -0.48 5.12 17.05
C ASP A 405 0.75 4.50 17.74
N ALA A 406 1.50 3.64 17.03
CA ALA A 406 2.68 2.93 17.53
C ALA A 406 3.86 3.84 17.95
N VAL A 407 3.88 5.09 17.46
CA VAL A 407 4.92 6.08 17.80
C VAL A 407 4.90 6.47 19.28
N VAL A 408 3.77 6.27 19.99
CA VAL A 408 3.55 6.70 21.39
C VAL A 408 3.73 5.57 22.43
N VAL A 409 4.47 4.49 22.11
CA VAL A 409 4.90 3.52 23.14
C VAL A 409 6.24 3.96 23.75
N ASP A 410 6.33 4.05 25.07
CA ASP A 410 7.57 4.47 25.74
C ASP A 410 8.65 3.35 25.76
N PRO A 411 9.94 3.68 25.89
CA PRO A 411 11.03 2.69 25.86
C PRO A 411 10.97 1.62 26.97
N ALA A 412 10.40 1.92 28.15
CA ALA A 412 10.26 0.95 29.23
C ALA A 412 9.10 -0.02 28.97
N THR A 413 8.00 0.42 28.34
CA THR A 413 6.92 -0.48 27.91
C THR A 413 7.36 -1.44 26.82
N ARG A 414 8.14 -0.98 25.82
CA ARG A 414 8.78 -1.90 24.86
C ARG A 414 9.71 -2.94 25.54
N LEU A 415 10.42 -2.52 26.58
CA LEU A 415 11.27 -3.42 27.36
C LEU A 415 10.46 -4.40 28.24
N ALA A 416 9.29 -3.98 28.72
CA ALA A 416 8.33 -4.85 29.41
C ALA A 416 7.79 -5.93 28.47
N GLN A 417 7.36 -5.57 27.26
CA GLN A 417 6.94 -6.55 26.25
C GLN A 417 8.05 -7.55 25.94
N THR A 418 9.28 -7.08 25.72
CA THR A 418 10.47 -7.94 25.49
C THR A 418 10.69 -8.94 26.64
N ALA A 419 10.39 -8.56 27.88
CA ALA A 419 10.47 -9.46 29.04
C ALA A 419 9.30 -10.45 29.08
N LEU A 420 8.09 -10.01 28.73
CA LEU A 420 6.89 -10.86 28.65
C LEU A 420 7.03 -11.93 27.56
N ASP A 421 7.39 -11.56 26.34
CA ASP A 421 7.54 -12.50 25.21
C ASP A 421 8.54 -13.61 25.54
N TRP A 422 9.62 -13.23 26.23
CA TRP A 422 10.64 -14.16 26.70
C TRP A 422 10.14 -15.07 27.83
N LEU A 423 9.36 -14.53 28.78
CA LEU A 423 8.73 -15.32 29.84
C LEU A 423 7.73 -16.32 29.26
N LEU A 424 6.87 -15.90 28.32
CA LEU A 424 5.91 -16.78 27.65
C LEU A 424 6.64 -17.91 26.90
N LYS A 425 7.70 -17.59 26.15
CA LYS A 425 8.54 -18.56 25.43
C LYS A 425 9.23 -19.59 26.32
N GLU A 426 9.62 -19.23 27.54
CA GLU A 426 10.21 -20.17 28.50
C GLU A 426 9.15 -20.90 29.35
N SER A 427 7.99 -20.28 29.61
CA SER A 427 6.86 -20.91 30.29
C SER A 427 6.23 -22.04 29.49
N ALA A 428 6.21 -21.92 28.16
CA ALA A 428 5.88 -23.02 27.24
C ALA A 428 6.82 -24.25 27.37
N LYS A 429 7.95 -24.11 28.08
CA LYS A 429 8.89 -25.20 28.41
C LYS A 429 8.81 -25.61 29.89
N GLY A 430 7.79 -25.16 30.62
CA GLY A 430 7.60 -25.38 32.06
C GLY A 430 8.58 -24.60 32.95
N LYS A 431 9.18 -23.51 32.46
CA LYS A 431 10.20 -22.72 33.20
C LYS A 431 9.73 -21.28 33.44
N TRP A 432 10.31 -20.59 34.42
CA TRP A 432 10.03 -19.18 34.72
C TRP A 432 8.56 -18.86 35.06
N LEU A 433 7.78 -19.86 35.45
CA LEU A 433 6.45 -19.69 36.05
C LEU A 433 6.53 -18.90 37.36
N GLU A 434 7.55 -19.21 38.18
CA GLU A 434 7.92 -18.49 39.40
C GLU A 434 9.45 -18.29 39.39
N PHE A 435 9.92 -17.10 39.79
CA PHE A 435 11.35 -16.75 39.78
C PHE A 435 11.67 -15.57 40.71
N SER A 436 12.90 -15.49 41.19
CA SER A 436 13.36 -14.32 41.97
C SER A 436 14.05 -13.27 41.10
N GLY A 437 14.04 -12.00 41.54
CA GLY A 437 14.81 -10.94 40.87
C GLY A 437 16.32 -11.21 40.80
N ARG A 438 16.89 -12.01 41.73
CA ARG A 438 18.29 -12.46 41.69
C ARG A 438 18.51 -13.54 40.63
N GLU A 439 17.57 -14.47 40.48
CA GLU A 439 17.63 -15.49 39.44
C GLU A 439 17.55 -14.89 38.04
N TRP A 440 16.65 -13.92 37.83
CA TRP A 440 16.57 -13.18 36.57
C TRP A 440 17.91 -12.53 36.18
N MET A 441 18.60 -11.88 37.11
CA MET A 441 19.90 -11.24 36.80
C MET A 441 20.97 -12.24 36.37
N ARG A 442 20.91 -13.49 36.86
CA ARG A 442 21.88 -14.55 36.57
C ARG A 442 21.55 -15.34 35.30
N LYS A 443 20.27 -15.66 35.09
CA LYS A 443 19.80 -16.63 34.07
C LYS A 443 18.70 -16.09 33.15
N GLY A 444 18.08 -14.96 33.49
CA GLY A 444 16.96 -14.37 32.75
C GLY A 444 17.39 -13.67 31.46
N CYS A 445 16.40 -13.09 30.78
CA CYS A 445 16.56 -12.40 29.51
C CYS A 445 17.66 -11.34 29.56
N SER A 446 18.61 -11.40 28.63
CA SER A 446 19.68 -10.40 28.45
C SER A 446 19.33 -9.31 27.43
N THR A 447 18.30 -9.52 26.62
CA THR A 447 17.88 -8.62 25.53
C THR A 447 17.49 -7.24 26.05
N GLY A 448 17.75 -6.19 25.26
CA GLY A 448 17.35 -4.82 25.56
C GLY A 448 17.96 -4.19 26.83
N GLY A 449 18.91 -4.86 27.48
CA GLY A 449 19.43 -4.43 28.78
C GLY A 449 18.61 -4.90 29.99
N LEU A 450 17.77 -5.94 29.84
CA LEU A 450 16.99 -6.54 30.94
C LEU A 450 17.83 -7.15 32.09
N ARG A 451 19.16 -7.22 31.94
CA ARG A 451 20.12 -7.52 33.03
C ARG A 451 20.67 -6.27 33.74
N ASN A 452 20.22 -5.07 33.40
CA ASN A 452 20.41 -3.88 34.22
C ASN A 452 19.27 -3.78 35.25
N ALA A 453 19.59 -3.70 36.54
CA ALA A 453 18.58 -3.70 37.60
C ALA A 453 17.55 -2.56 37.44
N LYS A 454 17.98 -1.34 37.08
CA LYS A 454 17.09 -0.18 36.91
C LYS A 454 16.15 -0.33 35.69
N ALA A 455 16.63 -0.98 34.63
CA ALA A 455 15.84 -1.26 33.43
C ALA A 455 14.84 -2.40 33.69
N ARG A 456 15.29 -3.50 34.29
CA ARG A 456 14.46 -4.62 34.76
C ARG A 456 13.34 -4.14 35.68
N ASP A 457 13.66 -3.35 36.70
CA ASP A 457 12.67 -2.97 37.72
C ASP A 457 11.59 -2.05 37.14
N ARG A 458 11.91 -1.22 36.15
CA ARG A 458 10.90 -0.46 35.38
C ARG A 458 10.02 -1.40 34.54
N ALA A 459 10.64 -2.29 33.75
CA ALA A 459 9.91 -3.26 32.94
C ALA A 459 8.98 -4.14 33.80
N PHE A 460 9.48 -4.67 34.92
CA PHE A 460 8.70 -5.49 35.85
C PHE A 460 7.60 -4.69 36.56
N THR A 461 7.82 -3.41 36.88
CA THR A 461 6.76 -2.56 37.43
C THR A 461 5.60 -2.45 36.43
N ILE A 462 5.90 -2.24 35.14
CA ILE A 462 4.88 -2.21 34.08
C ILE A 462 4.18 -3.56 33.96
N LEU A 463 4.92 -4.69 33.95
CA LEU A 463 4.34 -6.03 33.95
C LEU A 463 3.44 -6.33 35.16
N ILE A 464 3.72 -5.74 36.33
CA ILE A 464 2.90 -5.91 37.53
C ILE A 464 1.64 -5.05 37.44
N THR A 465 1.77 -3.77 37.08
CA THR A 465 0.63 -2.84 36.96
C THR A 465 -0.35 -3.24 35.86
N SER A 466 0.12 -3.99 34.85
CA SER A 466 -0.69 -4.57 33.76
C SER A 466 -1.12 -6.02 34.01
N ASN A 467 -0.97 -6.54 35.23
CA ASN A 467 -1.38 -7.88 35.64
C ASN A 467 -0.67 -9.06 34.91
N HIS A 468 0.45 -8.83 34.23
CA HIS A 468 1.23 -9.93 33.61
C HIS A 468 2.13 -10.66 34.61
N LEU A 469 2.67 -9.94 35.60
CA LEU A 469 3.46 -10.50 36.70
C LEU A 469 2.79 -10.24 38.05
N LEU A 470 2.66 -11.28 38.85
CA LEU A 470 2.25 -11.21 40.24
C LEU A 470 3.50 -11.12 41.12
N LYS A 471 3.51 -10.24 42.12
CA LYS A 471 4.66 -10.02 43.00
C LYS A 471 4.39 -10.58 44.40
N GLY A 472 5.14 -11.62 44.78
CA GLY A 472 5.09 -12.22 46.10
C GLY A 472 5.86 -11.43 47.17
N ILE A 473 5.61 -11.77 48.42
CA ILE A 473 6.12 -11.08 49.62
C ILE A 473 7.66 -11.00 49.63
N ASN A 474 8.35 -12.02 49.10
CA ASN A 474 9.82 -12.15 49.14
C ASN A 474 10.58 -11.58 47.92
N LYS A 475 9.96 -10.69 47.12
CA LYS A 475 10.49 -10.24 45.80
C LYS A 475 10.64 -11.41 44.80
N GLU A 476 9.79 -12.41 44.96
CA GLU A 476 9.52 -13.44 43.96
C GLU A 476 8.43 -12.92 43.02
N TYR A 477 8.55 -13.28 41.75
CA TYR A 477 7.64 -12.92 40.68
C TYR A 477 7.04 -14.21 40.13
N ARG A 478 5.74 -14.20 39.87
CA ARG A 478 5.00 -15.30 39.25
C ARG A 478 4.35 -14.78 37.97
N LEU A 479 4.48 -15.53 36.88
CA LEU A 479 3.74 -15.24 35.64
C LEU A 479 2.25 -15.45 35.90
N ASN A 480 1.38 -14.51 35.48
CA ASN A 480 -0.05 -14.64 35.69
C ASN A 480 -0.56 -15.94 35.00
N PRO A 481 -1.18 -16.89 35.75
CA PRO A 481 -1.64 -18.15 35.18
C PRO A 481 -2.64 -18.01 34.01
N LEU A 482 -3.39 -16.91 33.92
CA LEU A 482 -4.30 -16.64 32.81
C LEU A 482 -3.58 -16.59 31.45
N LEU A 483 -2.31 -16.16 31.42
CA LEU A 483 -1.48 -16.10 30.21
C LEU A 483 -1.09 -17.48 29.66
N LEU A 484 -1.40 -18.56 30.37
CA LEU A 484 -1.00 -19.92 30.02
C LEU A 484 -2.17 -20.74 29.44
N CYS A 485 -3.42 -20.28 29.62
CA CYS A 485 -4.63 -21.04 29.28
C CYS A 485 -4.84 -21.25 27.77
N ASP A 486 -4.33 -20.38 26.90
CA ASP A 486 -4.49 -20.47 25.44
C ASP A 486 -3.51 -21.47 24.77
N SER A 487 -2.65 -22.14 25.55
CA SER A 487 -1.54 -22.96 25.05
C SER A 487 -1.76 -24.47 25.05
N LEU A 488 -2.92 -24.94 25.54
CA LEU A 488 -3.28 -26.35 25.52
C LEU A 488 -4.03 -26.72 24.23
N PRO A 489 -3.60 -27.73 23.45
CA PRO A 489 -4.47 -28.30 22.43
C PRO A 489 -5.75 -28.82 23.10
N PRO A 490 -6.92 -28.74 22.43
CA PRO A 490 -8.18 -29.19 23.02
C PRO A 490 -8.03 -30.64 23.46
N ALA A 491 -8.23 -30.89 24.76
CA ALA A 491 -8.12 -32.23 25.32
C ALA A 491 -9.12 -33.13 24.60
N THR A 492 -8.60 -34.13 23.87
CA THR A 492 -9.42 -35.14 23.21
C THR A 492 -10.15 -35.93 24.29
N PHE A 493 -11.39 -35.56 24.58
CA PHE A 493 -12.27 -36.38 25.40
C PHE A 493 -12.53 -37.68 24.63
N ALA A 494 -11.78 -38.72 24.98
CA ALA A 494 -11.99 -40.05 24.47
C ALA A 494 -13.38 -40.52 24.91
N THR A 495 -14.33 -40.51 23.98
CA THR A 495 -15.66 -41.07 24.20
C THR A 495 -15.50 -42.56 24.53
N PRO A 496 -16.01 -43.05 25.67
CA PRO A 496 -15.91 -44.47 25.99
C PRO A 496 -16.71 -45.29 24.97
N ALA A 497 -16.09 -46.36 24.48
CA ALA A 497 -16.73 -47.25 23.52
C ALA A 497 -18.06 -47.79 24.07
N THR A 498 -19.13 -47.59 23.32
CA THR A 498 -20.43 -48.23 23.54
C THR A 498 -20.75 -49.11 22.34
N SER A 499 -21.28 -50.29 22.64
CA SER A 499 -21.40 -51.44 21.75
C SER A 499 -22.34 -51.24 20.56
N GLU A 500 -22.03 -51.93 19.48
CA GLU A 500 -22.84 -52.03 18.25
C GLU A 500 -24.31 -52.40 18.53
N VAL A 501 -25.23 -51.66 17.91
CA VAL A 501 -26.53 -52.20 17.46
C VAL A 501 -26.82 -51.63 16.07
N ASN A 502 -26.91 -52.51 15.07
CA ASN A 502 -27.27 -52.14 13.70
C ASN A 502 -28.74 -51.69 13.62
N GLN A 503 -28.99 -50.61 12.89
CA GLN A 503 -30.23 -50.44 12.11
C GLN A 503 -30.00 -49.45 10.96
N GLU A 504 -30.30 -49.90 9.74
CA GLU A 504 -30.25 -49.09 8.53
C GLU A 504 -31.37 -48.06 8.53
N LEU A 505 -31.14 -46.84 8.02
CA LEU A 505 -32.19 -46.10 7.28
C LEU A 505 -31.60 -45.02 6.34
N THR A 506 -31.89 -45.20 5.05
CA THR A 506 -31.96 -44.27 3.91
C THR A 506 -31.42 -42.82 3.96
N VAL A 507 -30.73 -42.48 2.87
CA VAL A 507 -30.22 -41.16 2.43
C VAL A 507 -31.29 -40.05 2.33
N ALA A 508 -30.95 -38.82 2.76
CA ALA A 508 -31.61 -37.58 2.36
C ALA A 508 -30.60 -36.44 2.11
N THR A 509 -30.79 -35.69 1.02
CA THR A 509 -29.89 -34.62 0.54
C THR A 509 -30.14 -33.28 1.25
N PRO A 510 -29.11 -32.47 1.59
CA PRO A 510 -29.32 -31.15 2.16
C PRO A 510 -29.68 -30.10 1.09
N LEU A 511 -30.76 -29.34 1.33
CA LEU A 511 -31.18 -28.20 0.51
C LEU A 511 -30.51 -26.90 0.97
N ARG A 512 -30.27 -25.97 0.01
CA ARG A 512 -29.78 -24.61 0.26
C ARG A 512 -30.75 -23.80 1.14
N PRO A 513 -30.27 -22.93 2.05
CA PRO A 513 -31.10 -21.90 2.67
C PRO A 513 -31.42 -20.78 1.67
N VAL A 514 -32.69 -20.37 1.63
CA VAL A 514 -33.16 -19.19 0.89
C VAL A 514 -33.27 -18.02 1.86
N ALA A 515 -32.65 -16.88 1.51
CA ALA A 515 -32.74 -15.66 2.31
C ALA A 515 -34.15 -15.03 2.21
N THR A 516 -34.72 -14.64 3.35
CA THR A 516 -35.98 -13.88 3.42
C THR A 516 -35.67 -12.42 3.79
N PRO A 517 -36.15 -11.42 3.04
CA PRO A 517 -35.85 -10.01 3.34
C PRO A 517 -36.66 -9.49 4.53
N LEU A 518 -35.99 -8.77 5.43
CA LEU A 518 -36.62 -8.08 6.56
C LEU A 518 -37.34 -6.81 6.09
N ARG A 519 -38.53 -6.54 6.64
CA ARG A 519 -39.26 -5.28 6.43
C ARG A 519 -38.66 -4.15 7.28
N PRO A 520 -38.61 -2.90 6.79
CA PRO A 520 -38.20 -1.75 7.59
C PRO A 520 -39.25 -1.38 8.65
N VAL A 521 -38.77 -0.95 9.82
CA VAL A 521 -39.58 -0.44 10.94
C VAL A 521 -39.94 1.03 10.68
N ALA A 522 -41.23 1.36 10.79
CA ALA A 522 -41.69 2.75 10.66
C ALA A 522 -41.44 3.53 11.96
N THR A 523 -40.83 4.70 11.85
CA THR A 523 -40.72 5.67 12.94
C THR A 523 -42.00 6.51 13.05
N LEU A 524 -42.53 6.62 14.26
CA LEU A 524 -43.65 7.50 14.58
C LEU A 524 -43.16 8.96 14.64
N SER A 525 -43.79 9.84 13.87
CA SER A 525 -43.76 11.28 14.10
C SER A 525 -45.19 11.82 14.12
N ASP A 526 -45.64 12.23 15.31
CA ASP A 526 -46.89 12.96 15.46
C ASP A 526 -46.78 14.31 14.75
N ASN A 527 -47.77 14.66 13.93
CA ASN A 527 -48.03 16.04 13.58
C ASN A 527 -49.53 16.29 13.38
N LEU A 528 -49.98 17.40 13.93
CA LEU A 528 -51.37 17.82 13.96
C LEU A 528 -51.78 18.42 12.60
N GLU A 529 -52.83 17.85 11.99
CA GLU A 529 -53.75 18.60 11.14
C GLU A 529 -54.76 19.36 12.04
N PRO A 530 -55.39 20.48 11.61
CA PRO A 530 -56.07 20.56 10.30
C PRO A 530 -56.10 21.93 9.59
N VAL A 531 -56.57 21.93 8.33
CA VAL A 531 -57.84 22.57 7.89
C VAL A 531 -57.82 22.77 6.37
N ALA A 532 -58.87 22.28 5.70
CA ALA A 532 -59.05 22.39 4.26
C ALA A 532 -59.53 23.78 3.81
N LYS A 533 -59.21 24.16 2.55
CA LYS A 533 -60.25 24.34 1.52
C LYS A 533 -59.70 24.45 0.08
N LYS A 534 -60.54 23.99 -0.85
CA LYS A 534 -60.36 24.03 -2.30
C LYS A 534 -60.29 25.47 -2.83
N SER A 535 -59.56 25.68 -3.92
CA SER A 535 -60.06 26.44 -5.08
C SER A 535 -59.30 26.02 -6.35
N GLN A 536 -59.95 26.17 -7.49
CA GLN A 536 -59.55 25.61 -8.79
C GLN A 536 -59.52 26.72 -9.85
N VAL A 537 -58.63 26.57 -10.83
CA VAL A 537 -58.85 26.89 -12.27
C VAL A 537 -58.65 28.35 -12.76
N VAL A 538 -58.24 28.40 -14.04
CA VAL A 538 -58.04 29.49 -15.02
C VAL A 538 -56.66 30.15 -15.11
N ALA A 539 -56.10 29.99 -16.31
CA ALA A 539 -54.89 30.54 -16.90
C ALA A 539 -54.87 32.07 -17.08
N ASN A 540 -53.71 32.61 -17.44
CA ASN A 540 -53.61 33.31 -18.73
C ASN A 540 -52.19 33.35 -19.31
N GLU A 541 -52.11 33.43 -20.64
CA GLU A 541 -50.88 33.61 -21.43
C GLU A 541 -50.60 35.10 -21.68
N SER A 542 -49.31 35.49 -21.75
CA SER A 542 -48.77 36.55 -22.63
C SER A 542 -47.28 36.76 -22.29
N GLN A 543 -46.33 36.26 -23.08
CA GLN A 543 -45.73 36.93 -24.25
C GLN A 543 -44.84 38.16 -23.98
N ALA A 544 -43.54 37.94 -24.27
CA ALA A 544 -42.69 38.75 -25.15
C ALA A 544 -41.78 39.88 -24.61
N THR A 545 -40.73 40.09 -25.43
CA THR A 545 -39.79 41.24 -25.51
C THR A 545 -38.53 41.26 -24.63
N ASN A 546 -37.44 40.78 -25.24
CA ASN A 546 -36.10 41.37 -25.15
C ASN A 546 -36.14 42.78 -25.79
N PRO A 547 -35.25 43.75 -25.47
CA PRO A 547 -33.90 43.70 -26.05
C PRO A 547 -32.75 44.36 -25.22
N MET A 548 -31.56 44.30 -25.82
CA MET A 548 -30.30 44.97 -25.47
C MET A 548 -30.40 46.44 -25.03
N ASN A 549 -29.40 46.90 -24.26
CA ASN A 549 -28.72 48.14 -24.64
C ASN A 549 -27.23 48.16 -24.25
N ALA A 550 -26.44 48.97 -24.96
CA ALA A 550 -24.99 49.15 -24.78
C ALA A 550 -24.60 50.64 -24.87
N SER A 551 -23.53 51.02 -24.17
CA SER A 551 -22.79 52.30 -24.31
C SER A 551 -21.48 52.18 -23.51
N LEU A 552 -20.27 52.30 -24.08
CA LEU A 552 -19.56 53.55 -24.49
C LEU A 552 -19.25 54.44 -23.26
N SER A 553 -18.08 55.04 -23.04
CA SER A 553 -16.94 55.49 -23.89
C SER A 553 -15.66 55.69 -23.01
N GLN A 554 -14.42 56.05 -23.42
CA GLN A 554 -13.78 56.33 -24.74
C GLN A 554 -12.23 56.22 -24.67
N GLU A 555 -11.59 56.03 -25.84
CA GLU A 555 -10.26 56.46 -26.34
C GLU A 555 -9.07 56.90 -25.44
N SER A 556 -7.87 56.40 -25.79
CA SER A 556 -6.76 57.25 -26.29
C SER A 556 -5.82 56.45 -27.23
N GLN A 557 -5.02 57.13 -28.08
CA GLN A 557 -4.41 56.55 -29.29
C GLN A 557 -2.97 57.06 -29.55
N LYS A 558 -2.14 56.28 -30.28
CA LYS A 558 -0.78 56.59 -30.84
C LYS A 558 0.35 56.64 -29.78
N SER A 559 1.54 56.05 -29.96
CA SER A 559 2.44 56.18 -31.13
C SER A 559 3.58 55.12 -31.20
N GLN A 560 3.85 54.64 -32.41
CA GLN A 560 5.16 54.24 -32.96
C GLN A 560 5.36 55.07 -34.25
N PRO A 561 6.57 55.35 -34.80
CA PRO A 561 7.67 54.37 -35.00
C PRO A 561 9.11 54.94 -34.87
N LEU A 562 10.13 54.10 -35.11
CA LEU A 562 11.21 54.38 -36.08
C LEU A 562 12.17 53.18 -36.24
N ALA A 563 12.46 52.85 -37.49
CA ALA A 563 13.57 51.98 -37.86
C ALA A 563 14.81 52.83 -38.17
N LEU A 564 16.01 52.32 -37.88
CA LEU A 564 17.26 52.88 -38.35
C LEU A 564 18.22 51.76 -38.77
N ALA A 565 18.39 51.61 -40.08
CA ALA A 565 19.52 50.91 -40.65
C ALA A 565 20.74 51.84 -40.66
N ASN A 566 21.95 51.30 -40.53
CA ASN A 566 23.17 51.97 -40.95
C ASN A 566 24.25 50.94 -41.29
N GLU A 567 24.53 50.80 -42.58
CA GLU A 567 25.82 50.29 -43.06
C GLU A 567 26.84 51.44 -43.09
N LYS A 568 28.08 51.14 -42.71
CA LYS A 568 29.33 51.70 -43.30
C LYS A 568 30.51 50.94 -42.68
N GLN A 569 31.12 50.05 -43.47
CA GLN A 569 32.31 50.29 -44.30
C GLN A 569 33.64 50.26 -43.52
N ALA A 570 34.38 49.21 -43.86
CA ALA A 570 35.79 48.92 -43.62
C ALA A 570 36.73 50.12 -43.45
N TRP A 571 37.68 49.97 -42.51
CA TRP A 571 39.06 50.43 -42.67
C TRP A 571 40.04 49.32 -42.24
N THR A 572 41.21 49.33 -42.87
CA THR A 572 42.30 48.36 -42.83
C THR A 572 43.01 48.23 -41.48
N GLY A 573 43.55 47.03 -41.21
CA GLY A 573 44.46 46.73 -40.10
C GLY A 573 44.88 45.26 -40.13
#